data_AF-A0A7K0G5L1-F1
#
_entry.id   AF-A0A7K0G5L1-F1
#
_cell.length_a   1.000
_cell.length_b   1.000
_cell.length_c   1.000
_cell.angle_alpha   90.00
_cell.angle_beta   90.00
_cell.angle_gamma   90.00
#
_symmetry.space_group_name_H-M   'P 1'
#
loop_
_entity.id
_entity.type
_entity.pdbx_description
1 polymer ?
#
loop_
_entity_poly.entity_id
_entity_poly.type
_entity_poly.pdbx_seq_one_letter_code
_entity_poly.pdbx_strand_id
1 'polypeptide(L)'
;MKRFIQYELGIRNLNSSQLATLSQIELLLTDEPVIAATAAINLKAGQTNTAMLKKMEKRLEKANFDCIKLKRKLDILQSNYAQNQRLWHLISILKAKSQSGTQLMAYLDVLEIKCLEKSEACSLDQQTTVTLNISLLEFEQEALRKIIES
;
A
#
# COMPACT_ATOMS: atom_id res chain seq x y z
N MET A 1 35.92 -43.98 33.38
CA MET A 1 34.66 -44.71 33.06
C MET A 1 33.98 -44.14 31.79
N LYS A 2 34.71 -43.85 30.69
CA LYS A 2 34.16 -43.27 29.43
C LYS A 2 34.12 -44.26 28.25
N ARG A 3 34.80 -45.41 28.35
CA ARG A 3 34.92 -46.39 27.24
C ARG A 3 33.69 -47.27 27.01
N PHE A 4 32.80 -47.40 28.01
CA PHE A 4 31.61 -48.27 27.92
C PHE A 4 30.45 -47.61 27.15
N ILE A 5 30.25 -46.29 27.31
CA ILE A 5 29.13 -45.54 26.67
C ILE A 5 29.33 -45.42 25.14
N GLN A 6 30.58 -45.36 24.66
CA GLN A 6 30.88 -45.32 23.22
C GLN A 6 30.52 -46.62 22.48
N TYR A 7 30.42 -47.75 23.21
CA TYR A 7 30.11 -49.06 22.63
C TYR A 7 28.62 -49.18 22.26
N GLU A 8 27.73 -48.59 23.06
CA GLU A 8 26.27 -48.67 22.86
C GLU A 8 25.75 -47.70 21.80
N LEU A 9 26.48 -46.63 21.49
CA LEU A 9 26.04 -45.55 20.57
C LEU A 9 26.57 -45.69 19.13
N GLY A 10 27.23 -46.81 18.77
CA GLY A 10 27.70 -47.06 17.39
C GLY A 10 28.85 -46.18 16.89
N ILE A 11 29.55 -45.48 17.79
CA ILE A 11 30.54 -44.42 17.50
C ILE A 11 31.87 -44.98 16.95
N ARG A 12 32.07 -46.31 16.93
CA ARG A 12 33.32 -46.96 16.47
C ARG A 12 33.63 -46.80 14.97
N ASN A 13 32.63 -46.51 14.13
CA ASN A 13 32.81 -46.40 12.68
C ASN A 13 33.04 -44.96 12.19
N LEU A 14 33.17 -44.00 13.11
CA LEU A 14 33.42 -42.62 12.76
C LEU A 14 34.91 -42.43 12.45
N ASN A 15 35.19 -41.83 11.30
CA ASN A 15 36.55 -41.42 10.99
C ASN A 15 36.97 -40.22 11.87
N SER A 16 38.27 -39.93 11.90
CA SER A 16 38.85 -38.87 12.74
C SER A 16 38.21 -37.49 12.51
N SER A 17 37.78 -37.20 11.27
CA SER A 17 37.09 -35.96 10.92
C SER A 17 35.70 -35.88 11.57
N GLN A 18 34.91 -36.95 11.47
CA GLN A 18 33.58 -37.02 12.09
C GLN A 18 33.65 -36.95 13.62
N LEU A 19 34.66 -37.58 14.23
CA LEU A 19 34.91 -37.47 15.67
C LEU A 19 35.32 -36.06 16.09
N ALA A 20 36.11 -35.36 15.27
CA ALA A 20 36.47 -33.97 15.52
C ALA A 20 35.26 -33.03 15.40
N THR A 21 34.39 -33.25 14.42
CA THR A 21 33.13 -32.49 14.28
C THR A 21 32.19 -32.75 15.46
N LEU A 22 32.03 -34.01 15.90
CA LEU A 22 31.25 -34.34 17.09
C LEU A 22 31.84 -33.72 18.35
N SER A 23 33.15 -33.77 18.51
CA SER A 23 33.84 -33.11 19.61
C SER A 23 33.60 -31.60 19.60
N GLN A 24 33.59 -30.94 18.44
CA GLN A 24 33.25 -29.52 18.32
C GLN A 24 31.78 -29.25 18.67
N ILE A 25 30.85 -30.08 18.23
CA ILE A 25 29.43 -29.96 18.58
C ILE A 25 29.23 -30.11 20.09
N GLU A 26 29.86 -31.11 20.70
CA GLU A 26 29.81 -31.32 22.15
C GLU A 26 30.42 -30.14 22.90
N LEU A 27 31.53 -29.57 22.41
CA LEU A 27 32.17 -28.41 23.01
C LEU A 27 31.26 -27.18 22.94
N LEU A 28 30.62 -26.93 21.80
CA LEU A 28 29.65 -25.85 21.61
C LEU A 28 28.39 -26.01 22.48
N LEU A 29 27.96 -27.26 22.73
CA LEU A 29 26.86 -27.55 23.65
C LEU A 29 27.25 -27.35 25.12
N THR A 30 28.52 -27.59 25.47
CA THR A 30 29.02 -27.32 26.83
C THR A 30 29.38 -25.86 27.09
N ASP A 31 29.76 -25.11 26.04
CA ASP A 31 30.04 -23.67 26.08
C ASP A 31 28.78 -22.81 25.87
N GLU A 32 27.58 -23.40 25.92
CA GLU A 32 26.36 -22.62 25.95
C GLU A 32 26.46 -21.61 27.11
N PRO A 33 26.39 -20.27 26.86
CA PRO A 33 26.00 -19.38 27.94
C PRO A 33 24.70 -19.96 28.47
N VAL A 34 24.54 -20.04 29.80
CA VAL A 34 23.29 -20.45 30.41
C VAL A 34 22.21 -19.47 29.95
N ILE A 35 21.62 -19.72 28.80
CA ILE A 35 20.39 -19.09 28.34
C ILE A 35 19.40 -19.73 29.28
N ALA A 36 19.13 -19.03 30.39
CA ALA A 36 18.12 -19.44 31.33
C ALA A 36 16.89 -19.90 30.53
N ALA A 37 16.37 -21.09 30.81
CA ALA A 37 15.21 -21.68 30.13
C ALA A 37 13.95 -20.78 30.15
N THR A 38 14.04 -19.60 30.77
CA THR A 38 13.10 -18.48 30.71
C THR A 38 13.15 -17.66 29.42
N ALA A 39 14.20 -17.74 28.59
CA ALA A 39 14.12 -17.27 27.22
C ALA A 39 13.39 -18.33 26.39
N ALA A 40 12.13 -18.61 26.76
CA ALA A 40 11.21 -19.34 25.92
C ALA A 40 11.34 -18.72 24.53
N ILE A 41 11.77 -19.51 23.54
CA ILE A 41 11.66 -19.14 22.14
C ILE A 41 10.21 -18.72 21.98
N ASN A 42 9.97 -17.42 21.89
CA ASN A 42 8.64 -16.88 22.03
C ASN A 42 7.95 -17.09 20.68
N LEU A 43 7.61 -18.35 20.39
CA LEU A 43 6.92 -18.79 19.19
C LEU A 43 5.62 -18.02 19.03
N LYS A 44 4.99 -17.62 20.14
CA LYS A 44 3.86 -16.68 20.16
C LYS A 44 4.25 -15.32 19.60
N ALA A 45 5.38 -14.73 20.01
CA ALA A 45 5.87 -13.46 19.45
C ALA A 45 6.20 -13.55 17.94
N GLY A 46 6.79 -14.66 17.49
CA GLY A 46 7.03 -14.91 16.05
C GLY A 46 5.73 -15.08 15.25
N GLN A 47 4.75 -15.78 15.80
CA GLN A 47 3.42 -15.94 15.20
C GLN A 47 2.63 -14.61 15.19
N THR A 48 2.74 -13.78 16.23
CA THR A 48 2.11 -12.45 16.25
C THR A 48 2.75 -11.50 15.24
N ASN A 49 4.07 -11.54 15.08
CA ASN A 49 4.77 -10.70 14.11
C ASN A 49 4.41 -11.08 12.67
N THR A 50 4.38 -12.37 12.35
CA THR A 50 3.95 -12.85 11.01
C THR A 50 2.48 -12.51 10.71
N ALA A 51 1.58 -12.61 11.70
CA ALA A 51 0.19 -12.20 11.54
C ALA A 51 0.05 -10.68 11.34
N MET A 52 0.86 -9.88 12.04
CA MET A 52 0.90 -8.42 11.91
C MET A 52 1.40 -8.00 10.51
N LEU A 53 2.48 -8.62 10.02
CA LEU A 53 3.01 -8.37 8.67
C LEU A 53 1.97 -8.70 7.59
N LYS A 54 1.34 -9.87 7.64
CA LYS A 54 0.25 -10.22 6.71
C LYS A 54 -0.91 -9.21 6.73
N LYS A 55 -1.26 -8.69 7.92
CA LYS A 55 -2.29 -7.66 8.06
C LYS A 55 -1.86 -6.33 7.42
N MET A 56 -0.58 -5.97 7.54
CA MET A 56 -0.02 -4.77 6.92
C MET A 56 0.07 -4.91 5.40
N GLU A 57 0.49 -6.06 4.88
CA GLU A 57 0.48 -6.36 3.43
C GLU A 57 -0.93 -6.20 2.85
N LYS A 58 -1.93 -6.79 3.49
CA LYS A 58 -3.33 -6.66 3.06
C LYS A 58 -3.83 -5.21 3.10
N ARG A 59 -3.40 -4.42 4.10
CA ARG A 59 -3.71 -2.98 4.16
C ARG A 59 -3.03 -2.22 3.03
N LEU A 60 -1.78 -2.54 2.72
CA LEU A 60 -1.03 -1.94 1.63
C LEU A 60 -1.68 -2.22 0.28
N GLU A 61 -2.09 -3.47 0.02
CA GLU A 61 -2.84 -3.85 -1.19
C GLU A 61 -4.14 -3.06 -1.34
N LYS A 62 -4.91 -2.96 -0.25
CA LYS A 62 -6.16 -2.18 -0.25
C LYS A 62 -5.88 -0.70 -0.53
N ALA A 63 -4.91 -0.11 0.15
CA ALA A 63 -4.54 1.29 -0.05
C ALA A 63 -4.06 1.55 -1.49
N ASN A 64 -3.31 0.62 -2.09
CA ASN A 64 -2.90 0.70 -3.51
C ASN A 64 -4.11 0.70 -4.44
N PHE A 65 -5.05 -0.22 -4.23
CA PHE A 65 -6.27 -0.30 -5.03
C PHE A 65 -7.12 0.98 -4.92
N ASP A 66 -7.35 1.47 -3.70
CA ASP A 66 -8.12 2.68 -3.45
C ASP A 66 -7.45 3.93 -4.05
N CYS A 67 -6.12 4.01 -3.98
CA CYS A 67 -5.35 5.08 -4.61
C CYS A 67 -5.49 5.07 -6.14
N ILE A 68 -5.36 3.91 -6.79
CA ILE A 68 -5.56 3.78 -8.25
C ILE A 68 -6.98 4.20 -8.64
N LYS A 69 -7.99 3.78 -7.86
CA LYS A 69 -9.38 4.15 -8.10
C LYS A 69 -9.60 5.65 -8.01
N LEU A 70 -9.02 6.31 -7.01
CA LEU A 70 -9.12 7.76 -6.84
C LEU A 70 -8.36 8.52 -7.94
N LYS A 71 -7.18 8.05 -8.37
CA LYS A 71 -6.45 8.63 -9.50
C LYS A 71 -7.27 8.62 -10.78
N ARG A 72 -7.89 7.48 -11.12
CA ARG A 72 -8.80 7.38 -12.28
C ARG A 72 -10.00 8.33 -12.16
N LYS A 73 -10.56 8.47 -10.95
CA LYS A 73 -11.65 9.42 -10.70
C LYS A 73 -11.19 10.86 -10.92
N LEU A 74 -10.00 11.22 -10.45
CA LEU A 74 -9.41 12.54 -10.64
C LEU A 74 -9.21 12.86 -12.12
N ASP A 75 -8.66 11.92 -12.90
CA ASP A 75 -8.46 12.09 -14.35
C ASP A 75 -9.77 12.39 -15.08
N ILE A 76 -10.85 11.67 -14.72
CA ILE A 76 -12.18 11.89 -15.29
C ILE A 76 -12.71 13.28 -14.90
N LEU A 77 -12.57 13.68 -13.63
CA LEU A 77 -13.01 15.00 -13.15
C LEU A 77 -12.28 16.12 -13.88
N GLN A 78 -10.96 16.02 -14.02
CA GLN A 78 -10.12 17.00 -14.72
C GLN A 78 -10.47 17.11 -16.20
N SER A 79 -10.66 15.97 -16.87
CA SER A 79 -11.07 15.93 -18.28
C SER A 79 -12.43 16.58 -18.48
N ASN A 80 -13.41 16.23 -17.65
CA ASN A 80 -14.76 16.79 -17.71
C ASN A 80 -14.75 18.31 -17.43
N TYR A 81 -13.97 18.75 -16.46
CA TYR A 81 -13.81 20.17 -16.13
C TYR A 81 -13.23 20.96 -17.31
N ALA A 82 -12.18 20.46 -17.94
CA ALA A 82 -11.58 21.08 -19.12
C ALA A 82 -12.55 21.14 -20.32
N GLN A 83 -13.34 20.09 -20.54
CA GLN A 83 -14.38 20.08 -21.56
C GLN A 83 -15.48 21.11 -21.25
N ASN A 84 -15.90 21.20 -20.00
CA ASN A 84 -16.95 22.11 -19.56
C ASN A 84 -16.50 23.58 -19.68
N GLN A 85 -15.24 23.89 -19.37
CA GLN A 85 -14.66 25.21 -19.61
C GLN A 85 -14.67 25.60 -21.10
N ARG A 86 -14.36 24.65 -22.00
CA ARG A 86 -14.45 24.89 -23.45
C ARG A 86 -15.89 25.15 -23.89
N LEU A 87 -16.84 24.37 -23.37
CA LEU A 87 -18.26 24.56 -23.66
C LEU A 87 -18.75 25.94 -23.19
N TRP A 88 -18.40 26.33 -21.96
CA TRP A 88 -18.70 27.65 -21.42
C TRP A 88 -18.18 28.78 -22.31
N HIS A 89 -16.93 28.66 -22.76
CA HIS A 89 -16.30 29.65 -23.63
C HIS A 89 -17.04 29.77 -24.98
N LEU A 90 -17.41 28.64 -25.59
CA LEU A 90 -18.18 28.63 -26.84
C LEU A 90 -19.56 29.26 -26.67
N ILE A 91 -20.29 28.93 -25.60
CA ILE A 91 -21.59 29.52 -25.27
C ILE A 91 -21.44 31.04 -25.11
N SER A 92 -20.42 31.49 -24.36
CA SER A 92 -20.14 32.91 -24.15
C SER A 92 -19.89 33.66 -25.46
N ILE A 93 -19.08 33.09 -26.37
CA ILE A 93 -18.83 33.67 -27.70
C ILE A 93 -20.13 33.77 -28.51
N LEU A 94 -20.93 32.71 -28.54
CA LEU A 94 -22.18 32.67 -29.30
C LEU A 94 -23.19 33.68 -28.75
N LYS A 95 -23.30 33.81 -27.44
CA LYS A 95 -24.14 34.82 -26.79
C LYS A 95 -23.71 36.24 -27.17
N ALA A 96 -22.40 36.53 -27.12
CA ALA A 96 -21.88 37.85 -27.49
C ALA A 96 -22.16 38.24 -28.94
N LYS A 97 -22.34 37.26 -29.84
CA LYS A 97 -22.65 37.48 -31.26
C LYS A 97 -24.14 37.43 -31.59
N SER A 98 -24.99 37.04 -30.63
CA SER A 98 -26.42 36.83 -30.84
C SER A 98 -27.22 38.08 -30.49
N GLN A 99 -28.30 38.34 -31.22
CA GLN A 99 -29.25 39.39 -30.86
C GLN A 99 -30.13 38.96 -29.69
N SER A 100 -30.35 39.89 -28.77
CA SER A 100 -31.22 39.72 -27.61
C SER A 100 -32.67 39.43 -28.04
N GLY A 101 -33.40 38.64 -27.24
CA GLY A 101 -34.81 38.32 -27.50
C GLY A 101 -35.07 37.29 -28.60
N THR A 102 -34.03 36.67 -29.15
CA THR A 102 -34.16 35.59 -30.15
C THR A 102 -34.34 34.22 -29.48
N GLN A 103 -34.94 33.27 -30.22
CA GLN A 103 -35.03 31.87 -29.77
C GLN A 103 -33.65 31.23 -29.54
N LEU A 104 -32.65 31.63 -30.34
CA LEU A 104 -31.26 31.20 -30.16
C LEU A 104 -30.71 31.64 -28.80
N MET A 105 -30.98 32.88 -28.38
CA MET A 105 -30.52 33.38 -27.09
C MET A 105 -31.14 32.58 -25.93
N ALA A 106 -32.45 32.33 -25.97
CA ALA A 106 -33.14 31.50 -24.97
C ALA A 106 -32.57 30.07 -24.90
N TYR A 107 -32.22 29.49 -26.05
CA TYR A 107 -31.57 28.18 -26.08
C TYR A 107 -30.15 28.21 -25.50
N LEU A 108 -29.37 29.26 -25.78
CA LEU A 108 -28.04 29.46 -25.20
C LEU A 108 -28.10 29.66 -23.68
N ASP A 109 -29.15 30.30 -23.14
CA ASP A 109 -29.39 30.40 -21.70
C ASP A 109 -29.60 29.01 -21.06
N VAL A 110 -30.39 28.14 -21.71
CA VAL A 110 -30.59 26.76 -21.24
C VAL A 110 -29.28 25.96 -21.28
N LEU A 111 -28.47 26.13 -22.33
CA LEU A 111 -27.16 25.47 -22.41
C LEU A 111 -26.18 25.97 -21.35
N GLU A 112 -26.23 27.26 -21.03
CA GLU A 112 -25.42 27.88 -19.98
C GLU A 112 -25.75 27.26 -18.62
N ILE A 113 -27.03 27.14 -18.27
CA ILE A 113 -27.48 26.51 -17.02
C ILE A 113 -26.95 25.07 -16.93
N LYS A 114 -27.13 24.27 -17.98
CA LYS A 114 -26.62 22.89 -18.03
C LYS A 114 -25.09 22.83 -17.91
N CYS A 115 -24.39 23.83 -18.45
CA CYS A 115 -22.94 23.93 -18.31
C CYS A 115 -22.54 24.23 -16.86
N LEU A 116 -23.28 25.10 -16.15
CA LEU A 116 -23.04 25.39 -14.74
C LEU A 116 -23.27 24.16 -13.85
N GLU A 117 -24.39 23.45 -14.06
CA GLU A 117 -24.70 22.20 -13.33
C GLU A 117 -23.58 21.16 -13.50
N LYS A 118 -23.07 21.01 -14.73
CA LYS A 118 -21.91 20.13 -14.99
C LYS A 118 -20.63 20.63 -14.32
N SER A 119 -20.45 21.94 -14.21
CA SER A 119 -19.27 22.55 -13.59
C SER A 119 -19.20 22.22 -12.11
N GLU A 120 -20.33 22.27 -11.41
CA GLU A 120 -20.43 21.92 -10.00
C GLU A 120 -20.01 20.47 -9.74
N ALA A 121 -20.45 19.55 -10.61
CA ALA A 121 -20.11 18.13 -10.56
C ALA A 121 -18.64 17.80 -10.87
N CYS A 122 -17.86 18.75 -11.41
CA CYS A 122 -16.42 18.60 -11.68
C CYS A 122 -15.59 19.74 -11.08
N SER A 123 -16.11 20.38 -10.03
CA SER A 123 -15.53 21.56 -9.40
C SER A 123 -14.10 21.34 -8.89
N LEU A 124 -13.33 22.42 -8.81
CA LEU A 124 -11.97 22.42 -8.28
C LEU A 124 -11.92 21.93 -6.83
N ASP A 125 -12.95 22.21 -6.03
CA ASP A 125 -13.04 21.73 -4.64
C ASP A 125 -13.12 20.20 -4.57
N GLN A 126 -13.90 19.58 -5.45
CA GLN A 126 -13.97 18.11 -5.55
C GLN A 126 -12.64 17.53 -6.02
N GLN A 127 -12.00 18.15 -7.02
CA GLN A 127 -10.68 17.72 -7.50
C GLN A 127 -9.64 17.82 -6.38
N THR A 128 -9.63 18.92 -5.62
CA THR A 128 -8.70 19.16 -4.49
C THR A 128 -8.92 18.14 -3.38
N THR A 129 -10.17 17.83 -3.05
CA THR A 129 -10.53 16.81 -2.06
C THR A 129 -10.04 15.42 -2.48
N VAL A 130 -10.21 15.06 -3.76
CA VAL A 130 -9.72 13.78 -4.28
C VAL A 130 -8.18 13.74 -4.27
N THR A 131 -7.51 14.82 -4.66
CA THR A 131 -6.05 14.94 -4.61
C THR A 131 -5.52 14.77 -3.19
N LEU A 132 -6.13 15.43 -2.20
CA LEU A 132 -5.75 15.28 -0.80
C LEU A 132 -5.88 13.83 -0.32
N ASN A 133 -6.99 13.16 -0.66
CA ASN A 133 -7.20 11.76 -0.30
C ASN A 133 -6.17 10.83 -0.96
N ILE A 134 -5.76 11.12 -2.20
CA ILE A 134 -4.66 10.39 -2.86
C ILE A 134 -3.37 10.57 -2.08
N SER A 135 -2.99 11.81 -1.73
CA SER A 135 -1.75 12.08 -0.99
C SER A 135 -1.73 11.40 0.39
N LEU A 136 -2.85 11.36 1.10
CA LEU A 136 -2.96 10.65 2.38
C LEU A 136 -2.76 9.14 2.21
N LEU A 137 -3.33 8.54 1.17
CA LEU A 137 -3.14 7.11 0.88
C LEU A 137 -1.70 6.80 0.44
N GLU A 138 -1.07 7.66 -0.36
CA GLU A 138 0.34 7.49 -0.76
C GLU A 138 1.27 7.57 0.46
N PHE A 139 0.99 8.47 1.39
CA PHE A 139 1.72 8.53 2.66
C PHE A 139 1.53 7.24 3.50
N GLU A 140 0.29 6.74 3.61
CA GLU A 140 0.02 5.47 4.31
C GLU A 140 0.74 4.29 3.64
N GLN A 141 0.73 4.21 2.31
CA GLN A 141 1.43 3.18 1.55
C GLN A 141 2.93 3.19 1.83
N GLU A 142 3.55 4.38 1.79
CA GLU A 142 4.97 4.55 2.06
C GLU A 142 5.34 4.15 3.49
N ALA A 143 4.51 4.55 4.46
CA ALA A 143 4.70 4.16 5.86
C ALA A 143 4.58 2.64 6.05
N LEU A 144 3.59 2.00 5.41
CA LEU A 144 3.40 0.54 5.49
C LEU A 144 4.54 -0.22 4.81
N ARG A 145 5.03 0.24 3.65
CA ARG A 145 6.18 -0.38 2.97
C ARG A 145 7.41 -0.39 3.84
N LYS A 146 7.76 0.75 4.46
CA LYS A 146 8.91 0.84 5.37
C LYS A 146 8.84 -0.14 6.54
N ILE A 147 7.65 -0.43 7.06
CA ILE A 147 7.47 -1.38 8.17
C ILE A 147 7.55 -2.84 7.70
N ILE A 148 7.12 -3.14 6.47
CA ILE A 148 7.18 -4.49 5.90
C ILE A 148 8.61 -4.83 5.46
N GLU A 149 9.37 -3.84 4.98
CA GLU A 149 10.73 -4.00 4.47
C GLU A 149 11.82 -3.91 5.57
N SER A 150 11.47 -3.44 6.77
CA SER A 150 12.36 -3.37 7.95
C SER A 150 12.45 -4.67 8.72
#